data_AF-A0A174BZ06-F1
#
_entry.id   AF-A0A174BZ06-F1
#
_cell.length_a   1.000
_cell.length_b   1.000
_cell.length_c   1.000
_cell.angle_alpha   90.00
_cell.angle_beta   90.00
_cell.angle_gamma   90.00
#
_symmetry.space_group_name_H-M   'P 1'
#
loop_
_entity.id
_entity.type
_entity.pdbx_description
1 polymer ?
#
loop_
_entity_poly.entity_id
_entity_poly.type
_entity_poly.pdbx_seq_one_letter_code
_entity_poly.pdbx_strand_id
1 'polypeptide(L)'
;MMKILFWIIIIGGIYYFITTKNRFNELSQSIKHGGSMIGIQKAKRAECLNDALQIAKLSYEKEVSGIEKLTANDRLEQLAFLGQKYPDLQSIQGYNQALNQAYELNQEIAASRSLLDGNIRRYNTEIANFPGCIIASIFDYKPETFIDEENYEENKKLNKEEVHFDKF
;
A
#
# COMPACT_ATOMS: atom_id res chain seq x y z
N MET A 1 -41.48 13.38 31.96
CA MET A 1 -40.58 14.14 31.07
C MET A 1 -39.11 13.72 31.23
N MET A 2 -38.54 13.81 32.44
CA MET A 2 -37.11 13.52 32.68
C MET A 2 -36.64 12.09 32.33
N LYS A 3 -37.49 11.07 32.54
CA LYS A 3 -37.20 9.68 32.14
C LYS A 3 -37.14 9.47 30.63
N ILE A 4 -37.93 10.22 29.86
CA ILE A 4 -37.95 10.12 28.39
C ILE A 4 -36.68 10.74 27.81
N LEU A 5 -36.27 11.89 28.37
CA LEU A 5 -35.01 12.56 27.99
C LEU A 5 -33.80 11.66 28.22
N PHE A 6 -33.77 10.93 29.34
CA PHE A 6 -32.71 9.96 29.67
C PHE A 6 -32.58 8.85 28.61
N TRP A 7 -33.68 8.23 28.20
CA TRP A 7 -33.65 7.18 27.16
C TRP A 7 -33.24 7.72 25.79
N ILE A 8 -33.63 8.94 25.44
CA ILE A 8 -33.19 9.58 24.18
C ILE A 8 -31.67 9.76 24.16
N ILE A 9 -31.08 10.21 25.27
CA ILE A 9 -29.62 10.38 25.39
C ILE A 9 -28.91 9.02 25.25
N ILE A 10 -29.43 7.97 25.88
CA ILE A 10 -28.87 6.62 25.78
C ILE A 10 -28.92 6.10 24.34
N ILE A 11 -30.08 6.19 23.68
CA ILE A 11 -30.24 5.71 22.31
C ILE A 11 -29.34 6.50 21.36
N GLY A 12 -29.24 7.83 21.54
CA GLY A 12 -28.32 8.68 20.79
C GLY A 12 -26.86 8.27 20.99
N GLY A 13 -26.46 7.98 22.22
CA GLY A 13 -25.12 7.49 22.55
C GLY A 13 -24.80 6.14 21.92
N ILE A 14 -25.75 5.18 21.97
CA ILE A 14 -25.59 3.86 21.34
C ILE A 14 -25.49 3.99 19.82
N TYR A 15 -26.36 4.78 19.21
CA TYR A 15 -26.32 5.04 17.77
C TYR A 15 -24.97 5.62 17.35
N TYR A 16 -24.51 6.65 18.07
CA TYR A 16 -23.21 7.29 17.87
C TYR A 16 -22.03 6.29 18.03
N PHE A 17 -22.11 5.42 19.03
CA PHE A 17 -21.10 4.40 19.28
C PHE A 17 -20.99 3.40 18.12
N ILE A 18 -22.13 2.92 17.62
CA ILE A 18 -22.19 1.98 16.50
C ILE A 18 -21.64 2.63 15.23
N THR A 19 -22.06 3.86 14.92
CA THR A 19 -21.63 4.54 13.69
C THR A 19 -20.14 4.83 13.69
N THR A 20 -19.60 5.31 14.82
CA THR A 20 -18.17 5.62 14.94
C THR A 20 -17.32 4.37 14.88
N LYS A 21 -17.73 3.28 15.55
CA LYS A 21 -17.03 1.99 15.47
C LYS A 21 -17.02 1.44 14.04
N ASN A 22 -18.16 1.49 13.35
CA ASN A 22 -18.24 1.03 11.96
C ASN A 22 -17.33 1.84 11.04
N ARG A 23 -17.22 3.15 11.27
CA ARG A 23 -16.32 4.03 10.53
C ARG A 23 -14.85 3.67 10.72
N PHE A 24 -14.42 3.36 11.96
CA PHE A 24 -13.06 2.87 12.21
C PHE A 24 -12.79 1.54 11.50
N ASN A 25 -13.73 0.60 11.55
CA ASN A 25 -13.62 -0.68 10.86
C ASN A 25 -13.49 -0.51 9.34
N GLU A 26 -14.29 0.38 8.75
CA GLU A 26 -14.24 0.67 7.31
C GLU A 26 -12.91 1.29 6.89
N LEU A 27 -12.41 2.26 7.66
CA LEU A 27 -11.12 2.90 7.40
C LEU A 27 -9.96 1.90 7.53
N SER A 28 -9.96 1.09 8.59
CA SER A 28 -8.96 0.04 8.80
C SER A 28 -8.98 -1.00 7.67
N GLN A 29 -10.16 -1.44 7.23
CA GLN A 29 -10.30 -2.35 6.09
C GLN A 29 -9.79 -1.73 4.79
N SER A 30 -10.09 -0.45 4.55
CA SER A 30 -9.63 0.28 3.36
C SER A 30 -8.10 0.42 3.32
N ILE A 31 -7.47 0.67 4.47
CA ILE A 31 -6.00 0.68 4.61
C ILE A 31 -5.43 -0.70 4.29
N LYS A 32 -6.00 -1.76 4.87
CA LYS A 32 -5.59 -3.15 4.63
C LYS A 32 -5.71 -3.55 3.15
N HIS A 33 -6.83 -3.22 2.52
CA HIS A 33 -7.06 -3.52 1.11
C HIS A 33 -6.11 -2.73 0.20
N GLY A 34 -5.88 -1.44 0.49
CA GLY A 34 -4.93 -0.61 -0.23
C GLY A 34 -3.51 -1.19 -0.19
N GLY A 35 -3.03 -1.57 1.00
CA GLY A 35 -1.74 -2.23 1.16
C GLY A 35 -1.64 -3.56 0.42
N SER A 36 -2.68 -4.40 0.50
CA SER A 36 -2.70 -5.67 -0.25
C SER A 36 -2.58 -5.42 -1.77
N MET A 37 -3.34 -4.46 -2.29
CA MET A 37 -3.34 -4.12 -3.72
C MET A 37 -1.99 -3.59 -4.20
N ILE A 38 -1.34 -2.72 -3.42
CA ILE A 38 0.02 -2.25 -3.71
C ILE A 38 1.01 -3.42 -3.73
N GLY A 39 0.90 -4.35 -2.77
CA GLY A 39 1.76 -5.54 -2.72
C GLY A 39 1.67 -6.39 -3.99
N ILE A 40 0.45 -6.60 -4.51
CA ILE A 40 0.21 -7.34 -5.76
C ILE A 40 0.84 -6.62 -6.95
N GLN A 41 0.64 -5.30 -7.06
CA GLN A 41 1.22 -4.50 -8.14
C GLN A 41 2.76 -4.51 -8.11
N LYS A 42 3.36 -4.41 -6.91
CA LYS A 42 4.81 -4.51 -6.73
C LYS A 42 5.35 -5.88 -7.17
N ALA A 43 4.65 -6.96 -6.85
CA ALA A 43 5.04 -8.31 -7.26
C ALA A 43 5.00 -8.45 -8.79
N LYS A 44 3.91 -8.03 -9.43
CA LYS A 44 3.78 -8.02 -10.91
C LYS A 44 4.87 -7.17 -11.56
N ARG A 45 5.16 -5.99 -11.00
CA ARG A 45 6.22 -5.12 -11.53
C ARG A 45 7.58 -5.80 -11.46
N ALA A 46 7.88 -6.49 -10.37
CA ALA A 46 9.13 -7.23 -10.22
C ALA A 46 9.25 -8.36 -11.25
N GLU A 47 8.14 -9.04 -11.58
CA GLU A 47 8.07 -10.05 -12.63
C GLU A 47 8.38 -9.44 -14.01
N CYS A 48 7.69 -8.36 -14.41
CA CYS A 48 7.98 -7.67 -15.67
C CYS A 48 9.44 -7.20 -15.77
N LEU A 49 10.00 -6.66 -14.67
CA LEU A 49 11.40 -6.27 -14.62
C LEU A 49 12.36 -7.45 -14.72
N ASN A 50 11.98 -8.63 -14.25
CA ASN A 50 12.77 -9.85 -14.40
C ASN A 50 12.71 -10.37 -15.84
N ASP A 51 11.56 -10.27 -16.52
CA ASP A 51 11.42 -10.67 -17.92
C ASP A 51 12.30 -9.80 -18.83
N ALA A 52 12.23 -8.47 -18.67
CA ALA A 52 13.09 -7.54 -19.40
C ALA A 52 14.58 -7.81 -19.12
N LEU A 53 14.93 -8.02 -17.85
CA LEU A 53 16.29 -8.34 -17.43
C LEU A 53 16.80 -9.64 -18.06
N GLN A 54 16.00 -10.72 -18.08
CA GLN A 54 16.37 -11.99 -18.70
C GLN A 54 16.63 -11.83 -20.19
N ILE A 55 15.76 -11.10 -20.90
CA ILE A 55 15.94 -10.81 -22.34
C ILE A 55 17.25 -10.05 -22.56
N ALA A 56 17.51 -9.00 -21.79
CA ALA A 56 18.76 -8.24 -21.89
C ALA A 56 19.99 -9.10 -21.58
N LYS A 57 19.88 -10.03 -20.62
CA LYS A 57 20.98 -10.92 -20.21
C LYS A 57 21.42 -11.87 -21.31
N LEU A 58 20.53 -12.27 -22.23
CA LEU A 58 20.86 -13.15 -23.35
C LEU A 58 21.90 -12.54 -24.30
N SER A 59 21.88 -11.21 -24.47
CA SER A 59 22.77 -10.50 -25.40
C SER A 59 23.85 -9.66 -24.69
N TYR A 60 23.58 -9.19 -23.47
CA TYR A 60 24.38 -8.18 -22.77
C TYR A 60 24.67 -8.53 -21.30
N GLU A 61 24.93 -9.80 -21.00
CA GLU A 61 25.13 -10.33 -19.64
C GLU A 61 26.04 -9.48 -18.74
N LYS A 62 27.19 -9.02 -19.26
CA LYS A 62 28.15 -8.20 -18.49
C LYS A 62 27.54 -6.90 -17.98
N GLU A 63 26.71 -6.24 -18.79
CA GLU A 63 26.08 -4.97 -18.42
C GLU A 63 24.90 -5.18 -17.45
N VAL A 64 24.23 -6.33 -17.54
CA VAL A 64 23.02 -6.64 -16.75
C VAL A 64 23.35 -7.12 -15.34
N SER A 65 24.55 -7.69 -15.12
CA SER A 65 24.96 -8.27 -13.83
C SER A 65 24.86 -7.33 -12.61
N GLY A 66 25.03 -6.02 -12.82
CA GLY A 66 24.87 -5.01 -11.76
C GLY A 66 23.42 -4.63 -11.47
N ILE A 67 22.52 -4.82 -12.43
CA ILE A 67 21.12 -4.37 -12.37
C ILE A 67 20.29 -5.28 -11.46
N GLU A 68 20.60 -6.57 -11.39
CA GLU A 68 19.86 -7.57 -10.59
C GLU A 68 19.71 -7.19 -9.11
N LYS A 69 20.70 -6.47 -8.55
CA LYS A 69 20.76 -6.11 -7.12
C LYS A 69 20.12 -4.75 -6.82
N LEU A 70 19.71 -4.01 -7.84
CA LEU A 70 19.16 -2.67 -7.67
C LEU A 70 17.71 -2.71 -7.18
N THR A 71 17.23 -1.59 -6.66
CA THR A 71 15.82 -1.44 -6.30
C THR A 71 14.95 -1.52 -7.56
N ALA A 72 13.67 -1.85 -7.40
CA ALA A 72 12.79 -1.99 -8.57
C ALA A 72 12.61 -0.67 -9.37
N ASN A 73 12.79 0.51 -8.76
CA ASN A 73 12.76 1.78 -9.49
C ASN A 73 14.06 1.96 -10.30
N ASP A 74 15.21 1.78 -9.65
CA ASP A 74 16.51 1.87 -10.31
C ASP A 74 16.66 0.84 -11.44
N ARG A 75 16.14 -0.38 -11.24
CA ARG A 75 16.10 -1.43 -12.26
C ARG A 75 15.33 -0.99 -13.50
N LEU A 76 14.16 -0.37 -13.30
CA LEU A 76 13.33 0.12 -14.40
C LEU A 76 14.09 1.17 -15.22
N GLU A 77 14.72 2.12 -14.55
CA GLU A 77 15.51 3.17 -15.20
C GLU A 77 16.72 2.61 -15.97
N GLN A 78 17.48 1.71 -15.34
CA GLN A 78 18.68 1.12 -15.95
C GLN A 78 18.33 0.22 -17.15
N LEU A 79 17.25 -0.56 -17.07
CA LEU A 79 16.79 -1.37 -18.21
C LEU A 79 16.25 -0.48 -19.34
N ALA A 80 15.51 0.59 -19.02
CA ALA A 80 15.07 1.53 -20.05
C ALA A 80 16.27 2.20 -20.75
N PHE A 81 17.30 2.59 -19.99
CA PHE A 81 18.54 3.13 -20.52
C PHE A 81 19.28 2.12 -21.42
N LEU A 82 19.38 0.85 -21.01
CA LEU A 82 19.94 -0.21 -21.85
C LEU A 82 19.21 -0.35 -23.18
N GLY A 83 17.88 -0.25 -23.19
CA GLY A 83 17.10 -0.27 -24.42
C GLY A 83 17.46 0.89 -25.36
N GLN A 84 17.65 2.10 -24.82
CA GLN A 84 18.06 3.26 -25.61
C GLN A 84 19.49 3.11 -26.17
N LYS A 85 20.38 2.50 -25.39
CA LYS A 85 21.78 2.23 -25.78
C LYS A 85 21.89 1.14 -26.84
N TYR A 86 20.99 0.15 -26.83
CA TYR A 86 21.02 -1.05 -27.67
C TYR A 86 19.71 -1.22 -28.47
N PRO A 87 19.64 -0.70 -29.71
CA PRO A 87 18.42 -0.71 -30.53
C PRO A 87 17.89 -2.12 -30.87
N ASP A 88 18.75 -3.14 -30.84
CA ASP A 88 18.38 -4.54 -31.01
C ASP A 88 17.51 -5.04 -29.84
N LEU A 89 17.75 -4.59 -28.59
CA LEU A 89 16.86 -4.87 -27.46
C LEU A 89 15.49 -4.23 -27.66
N GLN A 90 15.45 -2.98 -28.13
CA GLN A 90 14.20 -2.31 -28.50
C GLN A 90 13.48 -2.95 -29.68
N SER A 91 14.16 -3.80 -30.46
CA SER A 91 13.50 -4.55 -31.54
C SER A 91 12.81 -5.81 -31.02
N ILE A 92 13.16 -6.27 -29.80
CA ILE A 92 12.53 -7.43 -29.17
C ILE A 92 11.20 -6.99 -28.56
N GLN A 93 10.09 -7.44 -29.15
CA GLN A 93 8.74 -7.09 -28.70
C GLN A 93 8.52 -7.36 -27.21
N GLY A 94 8.94 -8.53 -26.71
CA GLY A 94 8.79 -8.89 -25.30
C GLY A 94 9.52 -7.95 -24.33
N TYR A 95 10.66 -7.38 -24.74
CA TYR A 95 11.43 -6.45 -23.92
C TYR A 95 10.65 -5.14 -23.68
N ASN A 96 10.14 -4.54 -24.77
CA ASN A 96 9.37 -3.30 -24.65
C ASN A 96 8.04 -3.52 -23.93
N GLN A 97 7.38 -4.65 -24.17
CA GLN A 97 6.13 -4.99 -23.46
C GLN A 97 6.35 -5.06 -21.96
N ALA A 98 7.40 -5.77 -21.52
CA ALA A 98 7.76 -5.87 -20.12
C ALA A 98 8.11 -4.51 -19.50
N LEU A 99 8.88 -3.67 -20.19
CA LEU A 99 9.22 -2.33 -19.70
C LEU A 99 8.00 -1.41 -19.61
N ASN A 100 7.14 -1.38 -20.64
CA ASN A 100 5.94 -0.56 -20.65
C ASN A 100 4.99 -0.97 -19.51
N GLN A 101 4.78 -2.27 -19.33
CA GLN A 101 3.95 -2.77 -18.23
C GLN A 101 4.57 -2.43 -16.86
N ALA A 102 5.90 -2.50 -16.72
CA ALA A 102 6.57 -2.09 -15.49
C ALA A 102 6.42 -0.58 -15.21
N TYR A 103 6.44 0.27 -16.25
CA TYR A 103 6.17 1.71 -16.14
C TYR A 103 4.73 2.01 -15.73
N GLU A 104 3.75 1.34 -16.34
CA GLU A 104 2.34 1.47 -15.99
C GLU A 104 2.12 1.08 -14.52
N LEU A 105 2.61 -0.09 -14.11
CA LEU A 105 2.53 -0.54 -12.72
C LEU A 105 3.24 0.42 -11.76
N ASN A 106 4.35 1.05 -12.15
CA ASN A 106 5.00 2.05 -11.32
C ASN A 106 4.10 3.26 -11.05
N GLN A 107 3.40 3.75 -12.07
CA GLN A 107 2.44 4.85 -11.93
C GLN A 107 1.22 4.45 -11.09
N GLU A 108 0.68 3.25 -11.30
CA GLU A 108 -0.44 2.72 -10.51
C GLU A 108 -0.07 2.55 -9.02
N ILE A 109 1.15 2.08 -8.72
CA ILE A 109 1.66 1.96 -7.36
C ILE A 109 1.74 3.35 -6.71
N ALA A 110 2.27 4.35 -7.41
CA ALA A 110 2.36 5.72 -6.89
C ALA A 110 0.97 6.31 -6.59
N ALA A 111 0.01 6.13 -7.50
CA ALA A 111 -1.37 6.56 -7.29
C ALA A 111 -2.03 5.82 -6.10
N SER A 112 -1.87 4.50 -6.03
CA SER A 112 -2.38 3.66 -4.95
C SER A 112 -1.82 4.07 -3.58
N ARG A 113 -0.54 4.44 -3.51
CA ARG A 113 0.10 4.97 -2.29
C ARG A 113 -0.53 6.27 -1.83
N SER A 114 -0.68 7.24 -2.73
CA SER A 114 -1.33 8.52 -2.39
C SER A 114 -2.74 8.32 -1.83
N LEU A 115 -3.50 7.38 -2.39
CA LEU A 115 -4.81 6.99 -1.87
C LEU A 115 -4.71 6.34 -0.48
N LEU A 116 -3.76 5.43 -0.28
CA LEU A 116 -3.53 4.77 1.01
C LEU A 116 -3.12 5.76 2.10
N ASP A 117 -2.20 6.68 1.81
CA ASP A 117 -1.80 7.76 2.73
C ASP A 117 -2.99 8.67 3.06
N GLY A 118 -3.85 8.94 2.08
CA GLY A 118 -5.12 9.64 2.31
C GLY A 118 -6.03 8.91 3.30
N ASN A 119 -6.12 7.58 3.21
CA ASN A 119 -6.90 6.75 4.13
C ASN A 119 -6.27 6.67 5.52
N ILE A 120 -4.95 6.51 5.61
CA ILE A 120 -4.18 6.55 6.86
C ILE A 120 -4.39 7.89 7.57
N ARG A 121 -4.29 9.00 6.82
CA ARG A 121 -4.56 10.34 7.37
C ARG A 121 -5.97 10.46 7.93
N ARG A 122 -6.99 9.98 7.21
CA ARG A 122 -8.39 10.00 7.68
C ARG A 122 -8.52 9.19 8.96
N TYR A 123 -7.98 7.98 8.98
CA TYR A 123 -8.01 7.09 10.14
C TYR A 123 -7.32 7.73 11.37
N ASN A 124 -6.10 8.24 11.20
CA ASN A 124 -5.37 8.93 12.27
C ASN A 124 -6.09 10.19 12.76
N THR A 125 -6.77 10.91 11.86
CA THR A 125 -7.58 12.09 12.21
C THR A 125 -8.79 11.68 13.06
N GLU A 126 -9.46 10.58 12.73
CA GLU A 126 -10.57 10.06 13.55
C GLU A 126 -10.10 9.58 14.93
N ILE A 127 -8.90 9.00 15.03
CA ILE A 127 -8.28 8.66 16.32
C ILE A 127 -8.00 9.91 17.16
N ALA A 128 -7.44 10.96 16.54
CA ALA A 128 -7.01 12.15 17.27
C ALA A 128 -8.18 13.06 17.71
N ASN A 129 -9.26 13.09 16.94
CA ASN A 129 -10.33 14.06 17.16
C ASN A 129 -11.45 13.51 18.03
N PHE A 130 -12.02 14.40 18.85
CA PHE A 130 -13.32 14.12 19.47
C PHE A 130 -14.39 14.06 18.37
N PRO A 131 -15.32 13.10 18.42
CA PRO A 131 -15.52 12.11 19.48
C PRO A 131 -14.85 10.73 19.25
N GLY A 132 -14.12 10.56 18.15
CA GLY A 132 -13.45 9.31 17.77
C GLY A 132 -12.36 8.86 18.74
N CYS A 133 -11.63 9.79 19.38
CA CYS A 133 -10.59 9.48 20.38
C CYS A 133 -11.08 8.62 21.57
N ILE A 134 -12.35 8.77 21.96
CA ILE A 134 -12.95 7.96 23.04
C ILE A 134 -13.14 6.52 22.59
N ILE A 135 -13.71 6.34 21.39
CA ILE A 135 -13.92 5.01 20.79
C ILE A 135 -12.58 4.35 20.49
N ALA A 136 -11.60 5.12 20.01
CA ALA A 136 -10.23 4.69 19.82
C ALA A 136 -9.61 4.15 21.11
N SER A 137 -9.75 4.88 22.22
CA SER A 137 -9.25 4.44 23.52
C SER A 137 -9.96 3.20 24.06
N ILE A 138 -11.29 3.07 23.86
CA ILE A 138 -12.08 1.93 24.33
C ILE A 138 -11.72 0.64 23.57
N PHE A 139 -11.43 0.75 22.27
CA PHE A 139 -11.17 -0.40 21.39
C PHE A 139 -9.70 -0.57 20.99
N ASP A 140 -8.80 0.21 21.57
CA ASP A 140 -7.36 0.20 21.29
C ASP A 140 -7.02 0.43 19.80
N TYR A 141 -7.76 1.33 19.14
CA TYR A 141 -7.38 1.76 17.78
C TYR A 141 -6.15 2.66 17.86
N LYS A 142 -5.06 2.21 17.25
CA LYS A 142 -3.77 2.93 17.23
C LYS A 142 -3.53 3.62 15.90
N PRO A 143 -2.84 4.77 15.87
CA PRO A 143 -2.47 5.44 14.63
C PRO A 143 -1.64 4.54 13.71
N GLU A 144 -1.92 4.60 12.40
CA GLU A 144 -1.16 3.91 11.36
C GLU A 144 -0.03 4.81 10.83
N THR A 145 1.07 4.22 10.41
CA THR A 145 2.19 4.93 9.78
C THR A 145 1.97 5.12 8.29
N PHE A 146 2.33 6.30 7.76
CA PHE A 146 2.35 6.55 6.32
C PHE A 146 3.30 5.59 5.58
N ILE A 147 3.04 5.37 4.29
CA ILE A 147 3.83 4.44 3.50
C ILE A 147 5.17 5.07 3.12
N ASP A 148 6.26 4.47 3.60
CA ASP A 148 7.60 4.76 3.12
C ASP A 148 7.98 3.81 1.96
N GLU A 149 8.52 4.39 0.89
CA GLU A 149 8.89 3.70 -0.35
C GLU A 149 10.12 2.79 -0.16
N GLU A 150 11.05 3.15 0.72
CA GLU A 150 12.25 2.35 1.01
C GLU A 150 11.94 1.16 1.93
N ASN A 151 10.91 1.26 2.78
CA ASN A 151 10.69 0.35 3.91
C ASN A 151 9.32 -0.35 3.94
N TYR A 152 8.70 -0.55 2.77
CA TYR A 152 7.40 -1.21 2.63
C TYR A 152 7.31 -2.60 3.30
N GLU A 153 8.37 -3.41 3.24
CA GLU A 153 8.41 -4.73 3.89
C GLU A 153 8.64 -4.66 5.41
N GLU A 154 9.20 -3.56 5.92
CA GLU A 154 9.40 -3.32 7.34
C GLU A 154 8.12 -2.81 8.01
N ASN A 155 7.37 -1.95 7.31
CA ASN A 155 6.03 -1.49 7.73
C ASN A 155 5.00 -2.64 7.77
N LYS A 156 5.18 -3.70 6.98
CA LYS A 156 4.35 -4.92 7.04
C LYS A 156 4.67 -5.81 8.26
N LYS A 157 5.85 -5.68 8.86
CA LYS A 157 6.29 -6.48 10.02
C LYS A 157 5.84 -5.88 11.35
N LEU A 158 5.52 -4.59 11.41
CA LEU A 158 5.15 -3.91 12.65
C LEU A 158 3.71 -4.16 13.14
N ASN A 159 2.92 -5.02 12.47
CA ASN A 159 1.60 -5.37 13.00
C ASN A 159 1.16 -6.80 12.64
N LYS A 160 1.92 -7.81 13.11
CA LYS A 160 1.43 -9.20 13.20
C LYS A 160 1.20 -9.67 14.64
N GLU A 161 1.58 -8.86 15.63
CA GLU A 161 1.49 -9.23 17.05
C GLU A 161 0.27 -8.62 17.77
N GLU A 162 -0.49 -7.70 17.16
CA GLU A 162 -1.61 -7.03 17.85
C GLU A 162 -3.01 -7.54 17.49
N VAL A 163 -3.13 -8.68 16.80
CA VAL A 163 -4.42 -9.38 16.72
C VAL A 163 -4.46 -10.46 17.79
N HIS A 164 -4.78 -10.05 19.02
CA HIS A 164 -5.20 -10.99 20.06
C HIS A 164 -6.54 -11.61 19.65
N PHE A 165 -6.48 -12.79 19.03
CA PHE A 165 -7.66 -13.61 18.73
C PHE A 165 -8.31 -14.18 20.00
N ASP A 166 -7.71 -14.01 21.18
CA ASP A 166 -8.20 -14.53 22.47
C ASP A 166 -9.35 -13.71 23.09
N LYS A 167 -9.90 -12.72 22.37
CA LYS A 167 -11.00 -11.88 22.85
C LYS A 167 -12.26 -11.91 21.97
N PHE A 168 -12.41 -12.93 21.13
CA PHE A 168 -13.69 -13.27 20.50
C PHE A 168 -14.16 -14.65 20.95
#